data_AF-A0A7W1QQ90-F1
#
_entry.id   AF-A0A7W1QQ90-F1
#
_cell.length_a   1.000
_cell.length_b   1.000
_cell.length_c   1.000
_cell.angle_alpha   90.00
_cell.angle_beta   90.00
_cell.angle_gamma   90.00
#
_symmetry.space_group_name_H-M   'P 1'
#
loop_
_entity.id
_entity.type
_entity.pdbx_description
1 polymer ?
#
loop_
_entity_poly.entity_id
_entity_poly.type
_entity_poly.pdbx_seq_one_letter_code
_entity_poly.pdbx_strand_id
1 'polypeptide(L)'
;MRKTCPRCEWRFEKEQGGYLGAMVVNYLVAIGLWVVVLVVWLVLTVPDVPVAPLTIASVAVLVLVPIAFYPRSKTIWAAVEYLVLRGDPDYHAPVHRDPRARDLE
;
A
#
# COMPACT_ATOMS: atom_id res chain seq x y z
N MET A 1 10.56 10.84 -3.55
CA MET A 1 9.13 10.61 -3.21
C MET A 1 8.53 11.92 -2.72
N ARG A 2 7.35 12.31 -3.20
CA ARG A 2 6.69 13.55 -2.74
C ARG A 2 6.10 13.31 -1.34
N LYS A 3 6.33 14.24 -0.41
CA LYS A 3 5.84 14.16 0.98
C LYS A 3 4.33 14.41 1.09
N THR A 4 3.75 15.01 0.05
CA THR A 4 2.38 15.50 0.02
C THR A 4 1.76 15.24 -1.35
N CYS A 5 0.46 14.90 -1.40
CA CYS A 5 -0.27 14.79 -2.65
C CYS A 5 -0.52 16.18 -3.27
N PRO A 6 -0.22 16.41 -4.57
CA PRO A 6 -0.40 17.73 -5.20
C PRO A 6 -1.86 18.11 -5.47
N ARG A 7 -2.82 17.18 -5.34
CA ARG A 7 -4.24 17.43 -5.61
C ARG A 7 -5.07 17.68 -4.35
N CYS A 8 -4.69 17.06 -3.24
CA CYS A 8 -5.45 17.11 -1.98
C CYS A 8 -4.61 17.51 -0.77
N GLU A 9 -3.35 17.90 -0.97
CA GLU A 9 -2.40 18.32 0.07
C GLU A 9 -2.22 17.32 1.23
N TRP A 10 -2.60 16.05 1.01
CA TRP A 10 -2.51 15.03 2.03
C TRP A 10 -1.05 14.63 2.29
N ARG A 11 -0.65 14.67 3.57
CA ARG A 11 0.70 14.29 4.01
C ARG A 11 0.77 12.77 4.18
N PHE A 12 1.66 12.10 3.45
CA PHE A 12 1.71 10.63 3.41
C PHE A 12 2.33 9.98 4.66
N GLU A 13 3.03 10.73 5.50
CA GLU A 13 3.74 10.25 6.69
C GLU A 13 3.45 11.20 7.86
N LYS A 14 2.40 10.90 8.64
CA LYS A 14 2.06 11.62 9.88
C LYS A 14 2.17 10.76 11.14
N GLU A 15 2.05 9.43 11.01
CA GLU A 15 2.00 8.46 12.12
C GLU A 15 2.92 7.25 11.81
N GLN A 16 3.56 6.63 12.81
CA GLN A 16 4.43 5.45 12.59
C GLN A 16 3.65 4.21 12.09
N GLY A 17 2.35 4.12 12.40
CA GLY A 17 1.48 3.01 11.97
C GLY A 17 1.10 3.04 10.48
N GLY A 18 1.04 4.23 9.88
CA GLY A 18 0.63 4.42 8.48
C GLY A 18 1.56 3.75 7.46
N TYR A 19 2.85 3.62 7.82
CA TYR A 19 3.84 2.93 6.99
C TYR A 19 3.64 1.42 7.01
N LEU A 20 3.34 0.84 8.18
CA LEU A 20 3.16 -0.60 8.33
C LEU A 20 1.92 -1.09 7.57
N GLY A 21 0.80 -0.38 7.69
CA GLY A 21 -0.41 -0.76 6.96
C GLY A 21 -0.27 -0.59 5.44
N ALA A 22 0.43 0.45 4.98
CA ALA A 22 0.78 0.57 3.57
C ALA A 22 1.73 -0.55 3.09
N MET A 23 2.60 -1.10 3.93
CA MET A 23 3.38 -2.28 3.58
C MET A 23 2.51 -3.54 3.47
N VAL A 24 1.61 -3.74 4.43
CA VAL A 24 0.70 -4.90 4.45
C VAL A 24 -0.16 -4.94 3.19
N VAL A 25 -0.78 -3.82 2.82
CA VAL A 25 -1.57 -3.73 1.58
C VAL A 25 -0.73 -4.04 0.35
N ASN A 26 0.53 -3.58 0.31
CA ASN A 26 1.43 -3.81 -0.82
C ASN A 26 1.79 -5.30 -0.95
N TYR A 27 2.10 -5.95 0.18
CA TYR A 27 2.43 -7.37 0.21
C TYR A 27 1.24 -8.26 -0.11
N LEU A 28 0.04 -7.93 0.37
CA LEU A 28 -1.18 -8.66 0.02
C LEU A 28 -1.41 -8.66 -1.49
N VAL A 29 -1.24 -7.51 -2.14
CA VAL A 29 -1.40 -7.41 -3.60
C VAL A 29 -0.28 -8.17 -4.33
N ALA A 30 0.97 -8.05 -3.90
CA ALA A 30 2.09 -8.73 -4.53
C ALA A 30 1.98 -10.27 -4.42
N ILE A 31 1.67 -10.78 -3.23
CA ILE A 31 1.50 -12.22 -2.97
C ILE A 31 0.27 -12.73 -3.72
N GLY A 32 -0.85 -12.01 -3.69
CA GLY A 32 -2.06 -12.40 -4.40
C GLY A 32 -1.82 -12.54 -5.90
N LEU A 33 -1.13 -11.58 -6.51
CA LEU A 33 -0.79 -11.64 -7.93
C LEU A 33 0.20 -12.78 -8.24
N TRP A 34 1.18 -13.01 -7.37
CA TRP A 34 2.11 -14.13 -7.52
C TRP A 34 1.41 -15.49 -7.46
N VAL A 35 0.47 -15.68 -6.54
CA VAL A 35 -0.33 -16.91 -6.45
C VAL A 35 -1.13 -17.14 -7.74
N VAL A 36 -1.73 -16.09 -8.31
CA VAL A 36 -2.43 -16.20 -9.60
C VAL A 36 -1.48 -16.65 -10.71
N VAL A 37 -0.30 -16.05 -10.80
CA VAL A 37 0.72 -16.44 -11.80
C VAL A 37 1.13 -17.90 -11.60
N LEU A 38 1.37 -18.33 -10.37
CA LEU A 38 1.75 -19.70 -10.03
C LEU A 38 0.67 -20.70 -10.42
N VAL A 39 -0.59 -20.45 -10.06
CA VAL A 39 -1.71 -21.34 -10.39
C VAL A 39 -1.90 -21.43 -11.90
N VAL A 40 -1.92 -20.29 -12.61
CA VAL A 40 -2.07 -20.26 -14.07
C VAL A 40 -0.93 -21.04 -14.75
N TRP A 41 0.31 -20.84 -14.30
CA TRP A 41 1.45 -21.55 -14.87
C TRP A 41 1.34 -23.06 -14.70
N LEU A 42 1.00 -23.53 -13.49
CA LEU A 42 0.86 -24.96 -13.21
C LEU A 42 -0.24 -25.59 -14.06
N VAL A 43 -1.41 -24.94 -14.16
CA VAL A 43 -2.53 -25.44 -14.98
C VAL A 43 -2.13 -25.59 -16.46
N LEU A 44 -1.29 -24.69 -16.98
CA LEU A 44 -0.88 -24.69 -18.39
C LEU A 44 0.29 -25.63 -18.71
N THR A 45 1.12 -25.98 -17.72
CA THR A 45 2.39 -26.69 -17.96
C THR A 45 2.41 -28.12 -17.44
N VAL A 46 1.42 -28.55 -16.65
CA VAL A 46 1.29 -29.96 -16.24
C VAL A 46 1.14 -30.87 -17.48
N PRO A 47 1.89 -31.99 -17.56
CA PRO A 47 2.73 -32.59 -16.51
C PRO A 47 4.20 -32.14 -16.46
N ASP A 48 4.71 -31.48 -17.49
CA ASP A 48 6.12 -31.06 -17.57
C ASP A 48 6.27 -29.58 -17.20
N VAL A 49 6.45 -29.31 -15.90
CA VAL A 49 6.51 -27.95 -15.37
C VAL A 49 7.92 -27.39 -15.49
N PRO A 50 8.15 -26.35 -16.31
CA PRO A 50 9.46 -25.74 -16.42
C PRO A 50 9.71 -24.84 -15.20
N VAL A 51 10.40 -25.38 -14.20
CA VAL A 51 10.61 -24.74 -12.89
C VAL A 51 11.50 -23.49 -12.99
N ALA A 52 12.52 -23.51 -13.84
CA ALA A 52 13.45 -22.38 -14.01
C ALA A 52 12.74 -21.09 -14.48
N PRO A 53 11.97 -21.07 -15.59
CA PRO A 53 11.25 -19.88 -16.00
C PRO A 53 10.14 -19.48 -15.03
N LEU A 54 9.46 -20.44 -14.37
CA LEU A 54 8.49 -20.13 -13.32
C LEU A 54 9.14 -19.38 -12.15
N THR A 55 10.33 -19.78 -11.75
CA THR A 55 11.08 -19.15 -10.66
C THR A 55 11.49 -17.73 -11.05
N ILE A 56 11.99 -17.53 -12.26
CA ILE A 56 12.36 -16.21 -12.79
C ILE A 56 11.14 -15.29 -12.83
N ALA A 57 10.01 -15.78 -13.36
CA ALA A 57 8.75 -15.03 -13.40
C ALA A 57 8.27 -14.68 -11.99
N SER A 58 8.36 -15.63 -11.05
CA SER A 58 7.97 -15.43 -9.65
C SER A 58 8.77 -14.32 -8.98
N VAL A 59 10.10 -14.34 -9.12
CA VAL A 59 10.99 -13.30 -8.59
C VAL A 59 10.67 -11.95 -9.23
N ALA A 60 10.48 -11.91 -10.56
CA ALA A 60 10.12 -10.68 -11.25
C ALA A 60 8.82 -10.07 -10.71
N VAL A 61 7.78 -10.88 -10.51
CA VAL A 61 6.49 -10.42 -9.95
C VAL A 61 6.69 -9.91 -8.53
N LEU A 62 7.35 -10.68 -7.66
CA LEU A 62 7.54 -10.32 -6.25
C LEU A 62 8.47 -9.11 -6.04
N VAL A 63 9.25 -8.70 -7.04
CA VAL A 63 10.09 -7.50 -6.97
C VAL A 63 9.41 -6.32 -7.65
N LEU A 64 8.97 -6.48 -8.90
CA LEU A 64 8.47 -5.36 -9.70
C LEU A 64 7.12 -4.84 -9.21
N VAL A 65 6.22 -5.75 -8.81
CA VAL A 65 4.87 -5.39 -8.37
C VAL A 65 4.89 -4.52 -7.12
N PRO A 66 5.55 -4.91 -6.00
CA PRO A 66 5.54 -4.07 -4.82
C PRO A 66 6.26 -2.73 -5.05
N ILE A 67 7.27 -2.65 -5.92
CA ILE A 67 7.93 -1.39 -6.25
C ILE A 67 6.97 -0.46 -7.00
N ALA A 68 6.27 -0.98 -8.02
CA ALA A 68 5.34 -0.20 -8.83
C ALA A 68 4.04 0.16 -8.08
N PHE A 69 3.61 -0.70 -7.16
CA PHE A 69 2.34 -0.56 -6.46
C PHE A 69 2.46 0.19 -5.12
N TYR A 70 3.68 0.35 -4.57
CA TYR A 70 3.91 1.05 -3.30
C TYR A 70 3.22 2.43 -3.18
N PRO A 71 3.22 3.32 -4.20
CA PRO A 71 2.53 4.61 -4.11
C PRO A 71 1.01 4.46 -3.95
N ARG A 72 0.40 3.47 -4.62
CA ARG A 72 -1.04 3.18 -4.52
C ARG A 72 -1.38 2.54 -3.19
N SER A 73 -0.49 1.72 -2.65
CA SER A 73 -0.66 1.12 -1.34
C SER A 73 -0.78 2.19 -0.24
N LYS A 74 0.05 3.24 -0.29
CA LYS A 74 -0.05 4.39 0.64
C LYS A 74 -1.40 5.10 0.54
N THR A 75 -1.92 5.30 -0.67
CA THR A 75 -3.22 5.98 -0.84
C THR A 75 -4.39 5.11 -0.36
N ILE A 76 -4.34 3.80 -0.61
CA ILE A 76 -5.37 2.86 -0.16
C ILE A 76 -5.38 2.79 1.36
N TRP A 77 -4.21 2.65 1.98
CA TRP A 77 -4.11 2.60 3.44
C TRP A 77 -4.60 3.90 4.10
N ALA A 78 -4.23 5.08 3.56
CA ALA A 78 -4.74 6.34 4.07
C ALA A 78 -6.28 6.45 4.00
N ALA A 79 -6.90 5.90 2.94
CA ALA A 79 -8.35 5.83 2.85
C ALA A 79 -8.95 4.87 3.89
N VAL A 80 -8.31 3.72 4.13
CA VAL A 80 -8.72 2.77 5.18
C VAL A 80 -8.63 3.43 6.56
N GLU A 81 -7.52 4.10 6.89
CA GLU A 81 -7.36 4.83 8.14
C GLU A 81 -8.48 5.86 8.30
N TYR A 82 -8.76 6.67 7.28
CA TYR A 82 -9.84 7.65 7.32
C TYR A 82 -11.22 7.02 7.59
N LEU A 83 -11.53 5.89 6.95
CA LEU A 83 -12.80 5.19 7.15
C LEU A 83 -12.91 4.60 8.56
N VAL A 84 -11.83 4.02 9.07
CA VAL A 84 -11.78 3.44 10.43
C VAL A 84 -11.94 4.52 11.48
N LEU A 85 -11.16 5.61 11.39
CA LEU A 85 -11.25 6.76 12.30
C LEU A 85 -12.66 7.36 12.31
N ARG A 86 -13.31 7.48 11.15
CA ARG A 86 -14.68 8.02 11.06
C ARG A 86 -15.75 7.09 11.65
N GLY A 87 -15.49 5.78 11.71
CA GLY A 87 -16.42 4.79 12.26
C GLY A 87 -16.39 4.69 13.78
N ASP A 88 -15.38 5.26 14.43
CA ASP A 88 -15.25 5.25 15.88
C ASP A 88 -16.26 6.22 16.53
N PRO A 89 -17.15 5.77 17.44
CA PRO A 89 -18.14 6.63 18.08
C PRO A 89 -17.52 7.70 18.97
N ASP A 90 -16.29 7.48 19.45
CA ASP A 90 -15.52 8.44 20.26
C ASP A 90 -14.65 9.36 19.38
N TYR A 91 -14.82 9.31 18.06
CA TYR A 91 -14.09 10.16 17.13
C TYR A 91 -14.50 11.64 17.27
N HIS A 92 -13.61 12.44 17.84
CA HIS A 92 -13.67 13.89 17.74
C HIS A 92 -12.82 14.37 16.58
N ALA A 93 -13.42 15.14 15.67
CA ALA A 93 -12.69 15.74 14.56
C ALA A 93 -11.49 16.53 15.11
N PRO A 94 -10.27 16.30 14.59
CA PRO A 94 -9.10 17.01 15.08
C PRO A 94 -9.30 18.52 14.88
N VAL A 95 -9.18 19.28 15.97
CA VAL A 95 -9.24 20.74 15.91
C VAL A 95 -8.10 21.21 15.02
N HIS A 96 -8.44 21.92 13.93
CA HIS A 96 -7.45 22.51 13.05
C HIS A 96 -6.64 23.55 13.83
N ARG A 97 -5.45 23.18 14.31
CA ARG A 97 -4.52 24.13 14.94
C ARG A 97 -4.02 25.08 13.84
N ASP A 98 -4.42 26.34 13.89
CA ASP A 98 -3.91 27.37 12.98
C ASP A 98 -2.40 27.51 13.21
N PRO A 99 -1.54 27.23 12.21
CA PRO A 99 -0.10 27.39 12.33
C PRO A 99 0.32 28.81 12.71
N ARG A 100 -0.48 29.83 12.32
CA ARG A 100 -0.18 31.25 12.57
C ARG A 100 -0.34 31.68 14.02
N ALA A 101 -1.02 30.88 14.85
CA ALA A 101 -1.17 31.17 16.27
C ALA A 101 0.15 31.06 17.04
N ARG A 102 1.14 30.33 16.50
CA ARG A 102 2.45 30.13 17.13
C ARG A 102 3.44 31.28 16.89
N ASP A 103 3.17 32.14 15.91
CA ASP A 103 4.04 33.26 15.54
C ASP A 103 3.66 34.57 16.28
N LEU A 104 2.67 34.51 17.19
CA LEU A 104 2.14 35.63 17.98
C LEU A 104 2.52 35.53 19.48
N GLU A 105 3.32 34.53 19.86
CA GLU A 105 3.81 34.30 21.23
C GLU A 105 5.30 34.62 21.39
#